data_AF-A0A352T5H6-F1
#
_entry.id   AF-A0A352T5H6-F1
#
_cell.length_a   1.000
_cell.length_b   1.000
_cell.length_c   1.000
_cell.angle_alpha   90.00
_cell.angle_beta   90.00
_cell.angle_gamma   90.00
#
_symmetry.space_group_name_H-M   'P 1'
#
loop_
_entity.id
_entity.type
_entity.pdbx_description
1 polymer ?
#
loop_
_entity_poly.entity_id
_entity_poly.type
_entity_poly.pdbx_seq_one_letter_code
_entity_poly.pdbx_strand_id
1 'polypeptide(L)'
;MVRGKYKYKSILKMFFVIILSCIMAVTMNNAAMAVVIDVSGHDGLIDWDSAKEHIEGVIIRIGYGDDYAYQDDKQAVQNMDECERLGIPYGVYIYSYAMTMQETESEISHTLRMLKGRNPVRGVWFDMEDADEYKKNHGMDVYSEEDRTLLTDICIRFIEEMHSRGYITGVYANYDYYKNVLDTNRLYMTEGFNMWLAHWDVEEPDMDCMMWQFGAYRIGDHEFDGNIYYADYSSPYKDAYIETSAQAGRKVNVIYQAQIDGDYWLPQVINDEDYAGIRGRNITGITLSTDIGYAVYRVYSNGRWLAYVDSRNSDISDYYNGYAGNGYSIEAVEVYYYTPDTLLYNEAPHYQAFTENGYKYAYYRVSTTGNDYFPYQTDNEKNDGQDGYAGIYGRKVDRFQIVIK
;
A
#
# COMPACT_ATOMS: atom_id res chain seq x y z
N MET A 1 -69.89 0.96 55.68
CA MET A 1 -70.05 0.33 54.34
C MET A 1 -68.79 0.64 53.52
N VAL A 2 -67.75 -0.19 53.67
CA VAL A 2 -66.45 0.03 53.01
C VAL A 2 -66.51 -0.63 51.64
N ARG A 3 -66.76 0.16 50.58
CA ARG A 3 -66.74 -0.31 49.19
C ARG A 3 -65.49 0.21 48.47
N GLY A 4 -64.64 -0.73 48.08
CA GLY A 4 -63.93 -0.74 46.80
C GLY A 4 -62.89 0.34 46.52
N LYS A 5 -61.69 0.24 47.12
CA LYS A 5 -60.50 0.98 46.66
C LYS A 5 -59.32 0.09 46.22
N TYR A 6 -59.54 -1.21 45.99
CA TYR A 6 -58.46 -2.17 45.69
C TYR A 6 -58.44 -2.76 44.28
N LYS A 7 -59.19 -2.21 43.30
CA LYS A 7 -59.12 -2.70 41.90
C LYS A 7 -58.37 -1.82 40.90
N TYR A 8 -58.14 -0.54 41.19
CA TYR A 8 -57.44 0.35 40.25
C TYR A 8 -55.91 0.30 40.35
N LYS A 9 -55.32 0.02 41.53
CA LYS A 9 -53.86 -0.08 41.68
C LYS A 9 -53.25 -1.36 41.06
N SER A 10 -54.03 -2.44 40.94
CA SER A 10 -53.57 -3.69 40.32
C SER A 10 -53.58 -3.62 38.80
N ILE A 11 -54.65 -3.07 38.20
CA ILE A 11 -54.77 -2.91 36.74
C ILE A 11 -53.74 -1.89 36.22
N LEU A 12 -53.50 -0.80 36.95
CA LEU A 12 -52.49 0.19 36.54
C LEU A 12 -51.05 -0.37 36.65
N LYS A 13 -50.75 -1.21 37.64
CA LYS A 13 -49.46 -1.93 37.71
C LYS A 13 -49.32 -2.96 36.60
N MET A 14 -50.39 -3.65 36.22
CA MET A 14 -50.37 -4.65 35.14
C MET A 14 -50.19 -3.99 33.76
N PHE A 15 -50.83 -2.85 33.50
CA PHE A 15 -50.58 -2.05 32.29
C PHE A 15 -49.18 -1.44 32.27
N PHE A 16 -48.67 -0.98 33.41
CA PHE A 16 -47.30 -0.45 33.50
C PHE A 16 -46.25 -1.55 33.29
N VAL A 17 -46.49 -2.78 33.79
CA VAL A 17 -45.60 -3.93 33.57
C VAL A 17 -45.66 -4.44 32.13
N ILE A 18 -46.83 -4.44 31.48
CA ILE A 18 -46.95 -4.83 30.06
C ILE A 18 -46.32 -3.76 29.15
N ILE A 19 -46.49 -2.47 29.47
CA ILE A 19 -45.82 -1.39 28.72
C ILE A 19 -44.30 -1.42 28.96
N LEU A 20 -43.82 -1.69 30.18
CA LEU A 20 -42.39 -1.86 30.43
C LEU A 20 -41.83 -3.14 29.79
N SER A 21 -42.60 -4.22 29.70
CA SER A 21 -42.18 -5.45 29.02
C SER A 21 -42.23 -5.32 27.51
N CYS A 22 -43.16 -4.54 26.95
CA CYS A 22 -43.18 -4.21 25.53
C CYS A 22 -42.08 -3.20 25.18
N ILE A 23 -41.78 -2.23 26.05
CA ILE A 23 -40.65 -1.31 25.86
C ILE A 23 -39.32 -2.07 26.02
N MET A 24 -39.18 -2.96 27.02
CA MET A 24 -38.00 -3.83 27.13
C MET A 24 -37.89 -4.81 25.97
N ALA A 25 -38.99 -5.39 25.47
CA ALA A 25 -38.95 -6.26 24.30
C ALA A 25 -38.65 -5.48 23.00
N VAL A 26 -39.05 -4.20 22.90
CA VAL A 26 -38.71 -3.32 21.77
C VAL A 26 -37.29 -2.78 21.89
N THR A 27 -36.73 -2.59 23.10
CA THR A 27 -35.32 -2.24 23.30
C THR A 27 -34.39 -3.45 23.24
N MET A 28 -34.89 -4.67 23.51
CA MET A 28 -34.14 -5.92 23.31
C MET A 28 -34.20 -6.43 21.87
N ASN A 29 -35.07 -5.87 21.01
CA ASN A 29 -35.08 -6.16 19.57
C ASN A 29 -34.26 -5.18 18.73
N ASN A 30 -33.67 -4.13 19.32
CA ASN A 30 -32.88 -3.12 18.61
C ASN A 30 -31.40 -3.10 19.00
N ALA A 31 -30.94 -4.07 19.80
CA ALA A 31 -29.53 -4.42 19.86
C ALA A 31 -29.23 -5.45 18.75
N ALA A 32 -29.62 -5.13 17.51
CA ALA A 32 -28.86 -5.65 16.38
C ALA A 32 -27.46 -5.10 16.60
N MET A 33 -26.56 -5.94 17.12
CA MET A 33 -25.18 -5.55 17.35
C MET A 33 -24.66 -5.03 16.00
N ALA A 34 -24.04 -3.86 16.00
CA ALA A 34 -23.39 -3.22 14.88
C ALA A 34 -22.18 -4.08 14.46
N VAL A 35 -22.47 -5.25 13.88
CA VAL A 35 -21.49 -6.24 13.48
C VAL A 35 -21.37 -6.20 11.98
N VAL A 36 -20.15 -5.98 11.53
CA VAL A 36 -19.72 -6.22 10.16
C VAL A 36 -19.09 -7.60 10.13
N ILE A 37 -19.53 -8.46 9.21
CA ILE A 37 -18.85 -9.74 8.98
C ILE A 37 -17.85 -9.59 7.84
N ASP A 38 -16.72 -10.28 7.89
CA ASP A 38 -15.88 -10.47 6.71
C ASP A 38 -16.03 -11.89 6.16
N VAL A 39 -16.04 -12.00 4.83
CA VAL A 39 -16.41 -13.23 4.11
C VAL A 39 -15.53 -13.47 2.90
N SER A 40 -15.39 -14.74 2.54
CA SER A 40 -14.60 -15.20 1.40
C SER A 40 -15.21 -16.46 0.76
N GLY A 41 -14.50 -17.06 -0.18
CA GLY A 41 -14.82 -18.36 -0.74
C GLY A 41 -14.81 -19.50 0.28
N HIS A 42 -14.20 -19.31 1.45
CA HIS A 42 -14.18 -20.31 2.52
C HIS A 42 -15.54 -20.47 3.21
N ASP A 43 -16.36 -19.42 3.22
CA ASP A 43 -17.71 -19.43 3.80
C ASP A 43 -18.75 -20.12 2.91
N GLY A 44 -18.37 -20.42 1.66
CA GLY A 44 -19.24 -21.05 0.68
C GLY A 44 -20.44 -20.17 0.32
N LEU A 45 -21.62 -20.81 0.16
CA LEU A 45 -22.86 -20.12 -0.16
C LEU A 45 -23.54 -19.61 1.11
N ILE A 46 -23.73 -18.29 1.18
CA ILE A 46 -24.33 -17.60 2.32
C ILE A 46 -25.82 -17.35 2.04
N ASP A 47 -26.68 -17.63 3.02
CA ASP A 47 -28.08 -17.18 3.00
C ASP A 47 -28.14 -15.69 3.39
N TRP A 48 -27.94 -14.82 2.40
CA TRP A 48 -27.89 -13.37 2.58
C TRP A 48 -29.21 -12.77 3.09
N ASP A 49 -30.34 -13.38 2.77
CA ASP A 49 -31.65 -12.92 3.23
C ASP A 49 -31.84 -13.18 4.73
N SER A 50 -31.25 -14.25 5.26
CA SER A 50 -31.16 -14.46 6.72
C SER A 50 -30.05 -13.60 7.34
N ALA A 51 -28.87 -13.52 6.71
CA ALA A 51 -27.71 -12.85 7.29
C ALA A 51 -27.94 -11.34 7.52
N LYS A 52 -28.61 -10.66 6.59
CA LYS A 52 -28.86 -9.20 6.66
C LYS A 52 -29.62 -8.74 7.91
N GLU A 53 -30.38 -9.63 8.56
CA GLU A 53 -31.12 -9.30 9.79
C GLU A 53 -30.21 -9.27 11.03
N HIS A 54 -28.95 -9.69 10.89
CA HIS A 54 -27.97 -9.85 11.98
C HIS A 54 -26.71 -8.99 11.82
N ILE A 55 -26.55 -8.30 10.69
CA ILE A 55 -25.32 -7.55 10.35
C ILE A 55 -25.65 -6.13 9.89
N GLU A 56 -24.69 -5.21 10.03
CA GLU A 56 -24.80 -3.84 9.50
C GLU A 56 -23.95 -3.60 8.24
N GLY A 57 -23.17 -4.59 7.86
CA GLY A 57 -22.36 -4.59 6.65
C GLY A 57 -21.50 -5.82 6.50
N VAL A 58 -20.73 -5.83 5.40
CA VAL A 58 -19.87 -6.97 5.01
C VAL A 58 -18.53 -6.44 4.49
N ILE A 59 -17.42 -7.13 4.74
CA ILE A 59 -16.17 -6.94 3.97
C ILE A 59 -15.89 -8.23 3.18
N ILE A 60 -15.75 -8.12 1.85
CA ILE A 60 -15.69 -9.29 0.97
C ILE A 60 -14.27 -9.48 0.44
N ARG A 61 -13.69 -10.67 0.58
CA ARG A 61 -12.43 -11.00 -0.10
C ARG A 61 -12.65 -10.97 -1.60
N ILE A 62 -11.91 -10.13 -2.31
CA ILE A 62 -11.97 -10.07 -3.78
C ILE A 62 -10.98 -11.03 -4.44
N GLY A 63 -9.89 -11.36 -3.74
CA GLY A 63 -8.86 -12.26 -4.22
C GLY A 63 -7.64 -12.25 -3.30
N TYR A 64 -6.55 -12.80 -3.80
CA TYR A 64 -5.25 -12.83 -3.15
C TYR A 64 -4.12 -12.62 -4.16
N GLY A 65 -3.05 -11.94 -3.79
CA GLY A 65 -1.88 -11.78 -4.66
C GLY A 65 -2.14 -11.05 -5.99
N ASP A 66 -1.25 -11.31 -6.94
CA ASP A 66 -1.17 -10.68 -8.26
C ASP A 66 -2.48 -10.64 -9.07
N ASP A 67 -2.51 -9.78 -10.10
CA ASP A 67 -3.64 -9.63 -11.02
C ASP A 67 -3.82 -10.82 -11.99
N TYR A 68 -4.14 -11.98 -11.43
CA TYR A 68 -4.50 -13.17 -12.17
C TYR A 68 -5.91 -13.63 -11.81
N ALA A 69 -6.74 -13.86 -12.85
CA ALA A 69 -8.12 -14.31 -12.69
C ALA A 69 -8.29 -15.63 -11.91
N TYR A 70 -7.25 -16.45 -11.78
CA TYR A 70 -7.30 -17.68 -10.97
C TYR A 70 -7.13 -17.42 -9.47
N GLN A 71 -6.67 -16.23 -9.09
CA GLN A 71 -6.55 -15.77 -7.71
C GLN A 71 -7.73 -14.90 -7.27
N ASP A 72 -8.67 -14.60 -8.17
CA ASP A 72 -9.97 -14.05 -7.80
C ASP A 72 -10.64 -14.99 -6.79
N ASP A 73 -11.21 -14.43 -5.73
CA ASP A 73 -12.02 -15.22 -4.82
C ASP A 73 -13.28 -15.70 -5.55
N LYS A 74 -13.53 -17.01 -5.50
CA LYS A 74 -14.60 -17.66 -6.27
C LYS A 74 -16.00 -17.16 -5.91
N GLN A 75 -16.18 -16.60 -4.71
CA GLN A 75 -17.45 -16.08 -4.24
C GLN A 75 -17.54 -14.55 -4.33
N ALA A 76 -16.45 -13.83 -4.64
CA ALA A 76 -16.40 -12.36 -4.59
C ALA A 76 -17.53 -11.69 -5.38
N VAL A 77 -17.67 -12.03 -6.66
CA VAL A 77 -18.68 -11.44 -7.55
C VAL A 77 -20.09 -11.72 -7.04
N GLN A 78 -20.37 -12.97 -6.65
CA GLN A 78 -21.69 -13.35 -6.15
C GLN A 78 -22.01 -12.65 -4.83
N ASN A 79 -21.06 -12.55 -3.91
CA ASN A 79 -21.26 -11.87 -2.62
C ASN A 79 -21.50 -10.37 -2.81
N MET A 80 -20.76 -9.71 -3.72
CA MET A 80 -20.99 -8.31 -4.05
C MET A 80 -22.36 -8.10 -4.71
N ASP A 81 -22.73 -8.95 -5.67
CA ASP A 81 -24.03 -8.89 -6.35
C ASP A 81 -25.19 -9.04 -5.37
N GLU A 82 -25.09 -9.95 -4.40
CA GLU A 82 -26.13 -10.15 -3.38
C GLU A 82 -26.20 -8.99 -2.40
N CYS A 83 -25.06 -8.43 -1.98
CA CYS A 83 -25.04 -7.23 -1.15
C CYS A 83 -25.69 -6.04 -1.87
N GLU A 84 -25.36 -5.82 -3.15
CA GLU A 84 -25.97 -4.78 -3.98
C GLU A 84 -27.48 -5.01 -4.18
N ARG A 85 -27.90 -6.26 -4.44
CA ARG A 85 -29.31 -6.64 -4.62
C ARG A 85 -30.14 -6.36 -3.36
N LEU A 86 -29.57 -6.63 -2.19
CA LEU A 86 -30.25 -6.51 -0.90
C LEU A 86 -30.04 -5.15 -0.22
N GLY A 87 -29.16 -4.30 -0.76
CA GLY A 87 -28.80 -3.02 -0.17
C GLY A 87 -27.97 -3.14 1.11
N ILE A 88 -27.22 -4.23 1.27
CA ILE A 88 -26.30 -4.44 2.39
C ILE A 88 -25.04 -3.61 2.11
N PRO A 89 -24.66 -2.64 2.98
CA PRO A 89 -23.42 -1.89 2.82
C PRO A 89 -22.23 -2.85 2.87
N TYR A 90 -21.37 -2.84 1.85
CA TYR A 90 -20.22 -3.71 1.80
C TYR A 90 -18.92 -2.96 1.51
N GLY A 91 -17.82 -3.58 1.89
CA GLY A 91 -16.45 -3.24 1.58
C GLY A 91 -15.77 -4.45 0.95
N VAL A 92 -14.51 -4.32 0.57
CA VAL A 92 -13.72 -5.43 0.05
C VAL A 92 -12.34 -5.49 0.68
N TYR A 93 -11.69 -6.65 0.61
CA TYR A 93 -10.27 -6.78 0.93
C TYR A 93 -9.55 -7.68 -0.06
N ILE A 94 -8.25 -7.44 -0.23
CA ILE A 94 -7.33 -8.31 -0.95
C ILE A 94 -6.27 -8.84 0.02
N TYR A 95 -6.09 -10.17 0.05
CA TYR A 95 -5.03 -10.80 0.82
C TYR A 95 -3.70 -10.63 0.08
N SER A 96 -2.75 -9.95 0.70
CA SER A 96 -1.49 -9.63 0.05
C SER A 96 -0.50 -10.79 0.12
N TYR A 97 0.04 -11.17 -1.03
CA TYR A 97 1.26 -11.98 -1.15
C TYR A 97 2.48 -11.16 -1.61
N ALA A 98 2.31 -9.85 -1.83
CA ALA A 98 3.39 -8.99 -2.30
C ALA A 98 4.62 -9.05 -1.37
N MET A 99 5.77 -9.27 -2.01
CA MET A 99 7.09 -9.25 -1.40
C MET A 99 7.98 -8.20 -2.09
N THR A 100 7.44 -7.47 -3.06
CA THR A 100 8.09 -6.43 -3.86
C THR A 100 7.08 -5.37 -4.27
N MET A 101 7.55 -4.17 -4.58
CA MET A 101 6.68 -3.09 -5.08
C MET A 101 6.00 -3.43 -6.42
N GLN A 102 6.62 -4.28 -7.25
CA GLN A 102 6.01 -4.71 -8.50
C GLN A 102 4.76 -5.57 -8.27
N GLU A 103 4.83 -6.47 -7.30
CA GLU A 103 3.68 -7.29 -6.88
C GLU A 103 2.61 -6.42 -6.22
N THR A 104 2.99 -5.35 -5.51
CA THR A 104 2.04 -4.36 -4.98
C THR A 104 1.22 -3.68 -6.09
N GLU A 105 1.87 -3.23 -7.18
CA GLU A 105 1.15 -2.64 -8.33
C GLU A 105 0.21 -3.64 -9.01
N SER A 106 0.60 -4.91 -9.00
CA SER A 106 -0.20 -6.02 -9.51
C SER A 106 -1.43 -6.26 -8.62
N GLU A 107 -1.28 -6.30 -7.29
CA GLU A 107 -2.38 -6.40 -6.32
C GLU A 107 -3.33 -5.19 -6.37
N ILE A 108 -2.79 -4.00 -6.59
CA ILE A 108 -3.57 -2.79 -6.86
C ILE A 108 -4.40 -2.97 -8.14
N SER A 109 -3.78 -3.46 -9.22
CA SER A 109 -4.46 -3.69 -10.50
C SER A 109 -5.57 -4.75 -10.38
N HIS A 110 -5.31 -5.82 -9.63
CA HIS A 110 -6.28 -6.85 -9.26
C HIS A 110 -7.48 -6.22 -8.54
N THR A 111 -7.21 -5.41 -7.52
CA THR A 111 -8.22 -4.70 -6.75
C THR A 111 -9.10 -3.83 -7.64
N LEU A 112 -8.48 -2.98 -8.47
CA LEU A 112 -9.20 -2.08 -9.37
C LEU A 112 -10.02 -2.83 -10.43
N ARG A 113 -9.53 -3.98 -10.93
CA ARG A 113 -10.27 -4.83 -11.86
C ARG A 113 -11.55 -5.35 -11.20
N MET A 114 -11.46 -5.84 -9.97
CA MET A 114 -12.61 -6.39 -9.23
C MET A 114 -13.62 -5.31 -8.83
N LEU A 115 -13.17 -4.08 -8.62
CA LEU A 115 -14.02 -2.93 -8.26
C LEU A 115 -14.71 -2.24 -9.44
N LYS A 116 -14.44 -2.63 -10.68
CA LYS A 116 -14.95 -1.92 -11.85
C LYS A 116 -16.48 -1.89 -11.89
N GLY A 117 -17.05 -0.70 -11.70
CA GLY A 117 -18.51 -0.47 -11.69
C GLY A 117 -19.19 -0.80 -10.35
N ARG A 118 -18.41 -1.10 -9.31
CA ARG A 118 -18.84 -1.42 -7.94
C ARG A 118 -18.73 -0.19 -7.04
N ASN A 119 -19.41 -0.22 -5.88
CA ASN A 119 -19.34 0.86 -4.89
C ASN A 119 -19.21 0.32 -3.45
N PRO A 120 -18.00 -0.13 -3.04
CA PRO A 120 -17.74 -0.66 -1.70
C PRO A 120 -17.71 0.45 -0.63
N VAL A 121 -18.89 0.84 -0.13
CA VAL A 121 -19.04 1.93 0.85
C VAL A 121 -18.44 1.67 2.24
N ARG A 122 -18.09 0.41 2.57
CA ARG A 122 -17.33 0.05 3.80
C ARG A 122 -15.83 -0.04 3.57
N GLY A 123 -15.35 0.46 2.44
CA GLY A 123 -13.94 0.62 2.15
C GLY A 123 -13.30 -0.53 1.37
N VAL A 124 -12.04 -0.31 1.03
CA VAL A 124 -11.17 -1.21 0.26
C VAL A 124 -9.92 -1.43 1.12
N TRP A 125 -9.76 -2.63 1.65
CA TRP A 125 -8.78 -2.92 2.69
C TRP A 125 -7.63 -3.77 2.14
N PHE A 126 -6.43 -3.48 2.60
CA PHE A 126 -5.24 -4.26 2.29
C PHE A 126 -4.95 -5.22 3.44
N ASP A 127 -5.13 -6.51 3.21
CA ASP A 127 -4.88 -7.54 4.21
C ASP A 127 -3.40 -7.93 4.17
N MET A 128 -2.65 -7.43 5.16
CA MET A 128 -1.22 -7.63 5.30
C MET A 128 -0.93 -8.59 6.46
N GLU A 129 -0.78 -9.86 6.11
CA GLU A 129 -0.41 -10.92 7.02
C GLU A 129 0.46 -11.99 6.34
N ASP A 130 0.89 -13.00 7.11
CA ASP A 130 1.58 -14.19 6.61
C ASP A 130 1.02 -15.44 7.28
N ALA A 131 -0.31 -15.51 7.39
CA ALA A 131 -1.03 -16.56 8.12
C ALA A 131 -0.78 -17.98 7.56
N ASP A 132 -0.49 -18.09 6.26
CA ASP A 132 -0.14 -19.36 5.59
C ASP A 132 1.37 -19.58 5.46
N GLU A 133 2.18 -18.71 6.09
CA GLU A 133 3.64 -18.67 6.03
C GLU A 133 4.21 -18.52 4.61
N TYR A 134 3.46 -18.00 3.64
CA TYR A 134 3.94 -17.80 2.27
C TYR A 134 5.21 -16.96 2.21
N LYS A 135 5.21 -15.74 2.77
CA LYS A 135 6.34 -14.80 2.70
C LYS A 135 7.57 -15.39 3.39
N LYS A 136 7.38 -15.98 4.57
CA LYS A 136 8.42 -16.74 5.28
C LYS A 136 9.00 -17.88 4.44
N ASN A 137 8.15 -18.68 3.80
CA ASN A 137 8.59 -19.81 2.97
C ASN A 137 9.27 -19.38 1.65
N HIS A 138 9.13 -18.11 1.27
CA HIS A 138 9.80 -17.50 0.11
C HIS A 138 10.98 -16.59 0.51
N GLY A 139 11.43 -16.67 1.77
CA GLY A 139 12.69 -16.09 2.21
C GLY A 139 12.61 -14.69 2.80
N MET A 140 11.41 -14.16 3.04
CA MET A 140 11.22 -12.92 3.79
C MET A 140 11.16 -13.22 5.28
N ASP A 141 11.96 -12.51 6.07
CA ASP A 141 11.84 -12.50 7.52
C ASP A 141 11.03 -11.27 7.91
N VAL A 142 9.71 -11.45 8.10
CA VAL A 142 8.77 -10.35 8.38
C VAL A 142 9.12 -9.53 9.64
N TYR A 143 10.04 -9.99 10.48
CA TYR A 143 10.52 -9.26 11.66
C TYR A 143 11.88 -8.57 11.46
N SER A 144 12.55 -8.80 10.32
CA SER A 144 13.80 -8.12 9.98
C SER A 144 13.55 -6.65 9.66
N GLU A 145 14.49 -5.77 9.99
CA GLU A 145 14.30 -4.32 9.77
C GLU A 145 14.09 -3.98 8.28
N GLU A 146 14.76 -4.70 7.39
CA GLU A 146 14.66 -4.54 5.93
C GLU A 146 13.25 -4.91 5.43
N ASP A 147 12.78 -6.11 5.77
CA ASP A 147 11.47 -6.59 5.32
C ASP A 147 10.33 -5.83 5.95
N ARG A 148 10.45 -5.43 7.23
CA ARG A 148 9.47 -4.56 7.90
C ARG A 148 9.30 -3.21 7.20
N THR A 149 10.42 -2.63 6.74
CA THR A 149 10.39 -1.39 5.95
C THR A 149 9.65 -1.61 4.65
N LEU A 150 9.95 -2.69 3.92
CA LEU A 150 9.30 -3.01 2.66
C LEU A 150 7.81 -3.32 2.83
N LEU A 151 7.41 -4.13 3.81
CA LEU A 151 6.01 -4.45 4.10
C LEU A 151 5.21 -3.19 4.43
N THR A 152 5.83 -2.24 5.14
CA THR A 152 5.22 -0.93 5.40
C THR A 152 5.08 -0.12 4.10
N ASP A 153 6.10 -0.10 3.24
CA ASP A 153 6.07 0.60 1.94
C ASP A 153 4.95 0.06 1.02
N ILE A 154 4.78 -1.27 0.99
CA ILE A 154 3.71 -1.97 0.26
C ILE A 154 2.33 -1.49 0.74
N CYS A 155 2.10 -1.49 2.06
CA CYS A 155 0.84 -1.02 2.65
C CYS A 155 0.54 0.44 2.30
N ILE A 156 1.53 1.33 2.45
CA ILE A 156 1.41 2.76 2.16
C ILE A 156 1.01 2.98 0.71
N ARG A 157 1.67 2.31 -0.23
CA ARG A 157 1.39 2.45 -1.66
C ARG A 157 -0.04 2.05 -2.03
N PHE A 158 -0.56 0.98 -1.43
CA PHE A 158 -1.96 0.58 -1.63
C PHE A 158 -2.94 1.61 -1.08
N ILE A 159 -2.69 2.13 0.13
CA ILE A 159 -3.51 3.18 0.76
C ILE A 159 -3.56 4.41 -0.14
N GLU A 160 -2.41 4.92 -0.57
CA GLU A 160 -2.31 6.10 -1.43
C GLU A 160 -3.13 5.92 -2.72
N GLU A 161 -3.02 4.77 -3.38
CA GLU A 161 -3.79 4.49 -4.58
C GLU A 161 -5.30 4.51 -4.33
N MET A 162 -5.77 3.76 -3.34
CA MET A 162 -7.20 3.64 -3.08
C MET A 162 -7.78 4.96 -2.57
N HIS A 163 -7.04 5.66 -1.71
CA HIS A 163 -7.42 6.97 -1.19
C HIS A 163 -7.52 8.01 -2.30
N SER A 164 -6.54 8.08 -3.22
CA SER A 164 -6.56 9.01 -4.36
C SER A 164 -7.78 8.85 -5.27
N ARG A 165 -8.37 7.65 -5.27
CA ARG A 165 -9.59 7.30 -6.03
C ARG A 165 -10.88 7.52 -5.25
N GLY A 166 -10.77 8.04 -4.02
CA GLY A 166 -11.89 8.39 -3.16
C GLY A 166 -12.47 7.23 -2.35
N TYR A 167 -11.75 6.10 -2.25
CA TYR A 167 -12.16 5.01 -1.38
C TYR A 167 -11.77 5.28 0.08
N ILE A 168 -12.63 4.87 1.01
CA ILE A 168 -12.19 4.58 2.38
C ILE A 168 -11.24 3.38 2.27
N THR A 169 -10.05 3.49 2.85
CA THR A 169 -9.01 2.46 2.73
C THR A 169 -8.20 2.36 4.01
N GLY A 170 -7.37 1.34 4.10
CA GLY A 170 -6.58 1.04 5.27
C GLY A 170 -5.87 -0.30 5.17
N VAL A 171 -5.19 -0.66 6.24
CA VAL A 171 -4.61 -2.00 6.40
C VAL A 171 -5.51 -2.81 7.31
N TYR A 172 -5.71 -4.08 6.98
CA TYR A 172 -6.01 -5.11 7.94
C TYR A 172 -4.72 -5.80 8.37
N ALA A 173 -4.53 -5.93 9.67
CA ALA A 173 -3.47 -6.76 10.24
C ALA A 173 -3.82 -7.15 11.68
N ASN A 174 -3.21 -8.23 12.16
CA ASN A 174 -3.31 -8.59 13.57
C ASN A 174 -2.46 -7.67 14.46
N TYR A 175 -2.73 -7.73 15.76
CA TYR A 175 -2.02 -6.92 16.76
C TYR A 175 -0.49 -7.09 16.72
N ASP A 176 0.01 -8.31 16.50
CA ASP A 176 1.45 -8.57 16.40
C ASP A 176 2.06 -7.85 15.19
N TYR A 177 1.40 -7.90 14.05
CA TYR A 177 1.86 -7.22 12.84
C TYR A 177 1.93 -5.71 13.04
N TYR A 178 0.90 -5.09 13.62
CA TYR A 178 0.96 -3.65 13.92
C TYR A 178 2.02 -3.27 14.95
N LYS A 179 2.35 -4.15 15.91
CA LYS A 179 3.35 -3.87 16.94
C LYS A 179 4.78 -4.12 16.48
N ASN A 180 4.99 -5.19 15.72
CA ASN A 180 6.30 -5.81 15.54
C ASN A 180 6.72 -5.96 14.08
N VAL A 181 5.79 -5.89 13.13
CA VAL A 181 6.10 -6.01 11.69
C VAL A 181 6.01 -4.65 11.01
N LEU A 182 4.86 -4.00 11.07
CA LEU A 182 4.61 -2.73 10.40
C LEU A 182 5.12 -1.55 11.21
N ASP A 183 5.70 -0.55 10.53
CA ASP A 183 5.95 0.75 11.13
C ASP A 183 4.63 1.54 11.20
N THR A 184 3.91 1.32 12.29
CA THR A 184 2.62 1.96 12.54
C THR A 184 2.71 3.49 12.61
N ASN A 185 3.86 4.07 13.00
CA ASN A 185 3.99 5.53 12.96
C ASN A 185 3.97 6.06 11.53
N ARG A 186 4.64 5.36 10.60
CA ARG A 186 4.60 5.71 9.19
C ARG A 186 3.18 5.58 8.63
N LEU A 187 2.45 4.51 8.97
CA LEU A 187 1.05 4.36 8.58
C LEU A 187 0.16 5.49 9.13
N TYR A 188 0.33 5.90 10.39
CA TYR A 188 -0.39 7.05 10.95
C TYR A 188 -0.05 8.38 10.28
N MET A 189 1.09 8.49 9.60
CA MET A 189 1.47 9.67 8.82
C MET A 189 1.00 9.60 7.36
N THR A 190 0.39 8.50 6.93
CA THR A 190 -0.14 8.32 5.57
C THR A 190 -1.58 8.80 5.49
N GLU A 191 -1.87 9.74 4.61
CA GLU A 191 -3.23 10.23 4.38
C GLU A 191 -4.13 9.10 3.87
N GLY A 192 -5.36 9.05 4.37
CA GLY A 192 -6.31 7.99 4.02
C GLY A 192 -6.11 6.69 4.80
N PHE A 193 -5.06 6.55 5.60
CA PHE A 193 -4.88 5.37 6.44
C PHE A 193 -5.99 5.27 7.50
N ASN A 194 -6.61 4.09 7.54
CA ASN A 194 -7.45 3.64 8.64
C ASN A 194 -6.98 2.25 9.07
N MET A 195 -7.15 1.95 10.36
CA MET A 195 -6.75 0.68 10.92
C MET A 195 -7.94 -0.27 11.00
N TRP A 196 -7.79 -1.45 10.38
CA TRP A 196 -8.60 -2.63 10.65
C TRP A 196 -7.76 -3.60 11.49
N LEU A 197 -8.02 -3.65 12.78
CA LEU A 197 -7.22 -4.41 13.74
C LEU A 197 -7.87 -5.76 14.04
N ALA A 198 -7.14 -6.85 13.81
CA ALA A 198 -7.48 -8.14 14.40
C ALA A 198 -6.86 -8.27 15.80
N HIS A 199 -7.72 -8.33 16.82
CA HIS A 199 -7.31 -8.45 18.21
C HIS A 199 -8.36 -9.24 18.99
N TRP A 200 -8.11 -10.55 19.14
CA TRP A 200 -9.06 -11.50 19.70
C TRP A 200 -8.85 -11.67 21.22
N ASP A 201 -9.84 -12.28 21.89
CA ASP A 201 -9.81 -12.60 23.32
C ASP A 201 -9.61 -11.38 24.26
N VAL A 202 -10.05 -10.19 23.83
CA VAL A 202 -10.01 -8.94 24.62
C VAL A 202 -11.39 -8.29 24.71
N GLU A 203 -11.60 -7.49 25.76
CA GLU A 203 -12.87 -6.76 25.96
C GLU A 203 -12.99 -5.52 25.06
N GLU A 204 -11.86 -4.92 24.68
CA GLU A 204 -11.75 -3.76 23.79
C GLU A 204 -10.40 -3.78 23.04
N PRO A 205 -10.28 -3.16 21.86
CA PRO A 205 -9.03 -3.11 21.12
C PRO A 205 -8.01 -2.20 21.82
N ASP A 206 -6.77 -2.67 21.94
CA ASP A 206 -5.64 -1.94 22.54
C ASP A 206 -5.12 -0.77 21.67
N MET A 207 -5.57 -0.68 20.42
CA MET A 207 -5.16 0.33 19.45
C MET A 207 -6.41 0.98 18.83
N ASP A 208 -6.32 2.28 18.60
CA ASP A 208 -7.40 3.08 18.02
C ASP A 208 -7.61 2.70 16.55
N CYS A 209 -8.73 2.04 16.26
CA CYS A 209 -9.02 1.44 14.96
C CYS A 209 -10.41 1.80 14.45
N MET A 210 -10.56 1.91 13.13
CA MET A 210 -11.86 2.12 12.49
C MET A 210 -12.68 0.84 12.51
N MET A 211 -12.01 -0.30 12.38
CA MET A 211 -12.64 -1.61 12.40
C MET A 211 -11.86 -2.54 13.31
N TRP A 212 -12.56 -3.20 14.22
CA TRP A 212 -11.96 -4.17 15.13
C TRP A 212 -12.54 -5.55 14.85
N GLN A 213 -11.71 -6.48 14.38
CA GLN A 213 -12.07 -7.90 14.29
C GLN A 213 -11.89 -8.54 15.67
N PHE A 214 -13.01 -8.87 16.31
CA PHE A 214 -13.04 -9.45 17.66
C PHE A 214 -13.02 -10.98 17.65
N GLY A 215 -13.19 -11.60 16.49
CA GLY A 215 -13.14 -13.05 16.27
C GLY A 215 -14.49 -13.62 15.84
N ALA A 216 -14.76 -14.87 16.21
CA ALA A 216 -15.91 -15.62 15.73
C ALA A 216 -17.28 -14.98 16.06
N TYR A 217 -18.12 -14.82 15.05
CA TYR A 217 -19.51 -14.39 15.13
C TYR A 217 -20.45 -15.39 14.44
N ARG A 218 -21.46 -15.88 15.17
CA ARG A 218 -22.35 -16.95 14.68
C ARG A 218 -23.70 -16.41 14.24
N ILE A 219 -24.09 -16.72 13.01
CA ILE A 219 -25.43 -16.49 12.47
C ILE A 219 -26.03 -17.86 12.15
N GLY A 220 -26.97 -18.31 12.98
CA GLY A 220 -27.47 -19.69 12.92
C GLY A 220 -26.35 -20.70 13.18
N ASP A 221 -26.16 -21.66 12.27
CA ASP A 221 -25.13 -22.69 12.36
C ASP A 221 -23.80 -22.29 11.68
N HIS A 222 -23.76 -21.12 11.05
CA HIS A 222 -22.58 -20.61 10.34
C HIS A 222 -21.79 -19.67 11.24
N GLU A 223 -20.46 -19.82 11.24
CA GLU A 223 -19.51 -18.97 11.95
C GLU A 223 -18.76 -18.12 10.93
N PHE A 224 -18.69 -16.82 11.19
CA PHE A 224 -17.99 -15.81 10.39
C PHE A 224 -16.98 -15.09 11.26
N ASP A 225 -16.07 -14.34 10.65
CA ASP A 225 -15.25 -13.37 11.36
C ASP A 225 -16.06 -12.08 11.58
N GLY A 226 -16.17 -11.71 12.85
CA GLY A 226 -16.99 -10.60 13.33
C GLY A 226 -16.17 -9.37 13.63
N ASN A 227 -16.69 -8.22 13.20
CA ASN A 227 -16.06 -6.92 13.35
C ASN A 227 -17.01 -5.91 13.97
N ILE A 228 -16.47 -4.97 14.75
CA ILE A 228 -17.15 -3.72 15.10
C ILE A 228 -16.62 -2.62 14.19
N TYR A 229 -17.53 -1.92 13.50
CA TYR A 229 -17.19 -0.77 12.65
C TYR A 229 -17.52 0.54 13.37
N TYR A 230 -16.50 1.30 13.73
CA TYR A 230 -16.66 2.57 14.45
C TYR A 230 -16.97 3.70 13.47
N ALA A 231 -18.26 3.95 13.21
CA ALA A 231 -18.71 4.92 12.22
C ALA A 231 -18.33 6.39 12.54
N ASP A 232 -18.05 6.69 13.81
CA ASP A 232 -17.58 8.00 14.29
C ASP A 232 -16.05 8.09 14.43
N TYR A 233 -15.33 7.07 13.96
CA TYR A 233 -13.87 7.06 13.95
C TYR A 233 -13.32 8.27 13.20
N SER A 234 -12.47 9.03 13.89
CA SER A 234 -11.61 10.02 13.26
C SER A 234 -10.28 9.34 12.93
N SER A 235 -9.89 9.37 11.66
CA SER A 235 -8.59 8.82 11.21
C SER A 235 -7.46 9.27 12.15
N PRO A 236 -6.51 8.38 12.48
CA PRO A 236 -5.40 8.69 13.36
C PRO A 236 -4.37 9.57 12.65
N TYR A 237 -4.53 9.75 11.33
CA TYR A 237 -3.88 10.81 10.58
C TYR A 237 -4.19 12.15 11.25
N LYS A 238 -3.16 12.71 11.87
CA LYS A 238 -3.22 14.04 12.47
C LYS A 238 -2.43 14.96 11.55
N ASP A 239 -3.09 16.01 11.06
CA ASP A 239 -2.47 17.17 10.38
C ASP A 239 -1.29 17.79 11.19
N ALA A 240 -1.09 17.37 12.43
CA ALA A 240 -0.08 17.85 13.34
C ALA A 240 1.26 17.12 13.18
N TYR A 241 1.99 17.44 12.12
CA TYR A 241 3.46 17.67 12.12
C TYR A 241 3.92 18.21 10.75
N ILE A 242 3.24 19.22 10.22
CA ILE A 242 3.76 19.99 9.08
C ILE A 242 4.71 21.05 9.63
N GLU A 243 6.02 20.75 9.68
CA GLU A 243 7.01 21.82 9.57
C GLU A 243 6.83 22.45 8.19
N THR A 244 6.12 23.56 8.17
CA THR A 244 5.78 24.33 6.97
C THR A 244 7.05 24.85 6.29
N SER A 245 7.50 24.11 5.28
CA SER A 245 8.20 24.68 4.13
C SER A 245 7.70 23.99 2.87
N ALA A 246 6.93 24.70 2.05
CA ALA A 246 6.36 24.18 0.80
C ALA A 246 7.46 23.60 -0.13
N GLN A 247 7.29 22.35 -0.61
CA GLN A 247 8.28 21.64 -1.45
C GLN A 247 7.79 21.20 -2.85
N ALA A 248 6.52 21.32 -3.20
CA ALA A 248 6.10 21.01 -4.57
C ALA A 248 6.75 21.98 -5.58
N GLY A 249 7.28 21.40 -6.65
CA GLY A 249 8.10 22.11 -7.63
C GLY A 249 9.58 22.31 -7.24
N ARG A 250 10.07 21.72 -6.13
CA ARG A 250 11.52 21.64 -5.89
C ARG A 250 12.18 20.81 -6.99
N LYS A 251 13.31 21.35 -7.48
CA LYS A 251 14.25 20.58 -8.27
C LYS A 251 14.80 19.46 -7.39
N VAL A 252 14.69 18.23 -7.86
CA VAL A 252 15.41 17.09 -7.27
C VAL A 252 16.84 17.14 -7.78
N ASN A 253 17.79 17.11 -6.86
CA ASN A 253 19.19 16.96 -7.20
C ASN A 253 19.58 15.50 -7.16
N VAL A 254 20.14 15.02 -8.27
CA VAL A 254 20.85 13.74 -8.31
C VAL A 254 22.35 14.00 -8.25
N ILE A 255 23.03 13.32 -7.35
CA ILE A 255 24.49 13.32 -7.21
C ILE A 255 24.99 11.96 -7.66
N TYR A 256 25.89 11.91 -8.63
CA TYR A 256 26.36 10.66 -9.20
C TYR A 256 27.84 10.72 -9.56
N GLN A 257 28.48 9.57 -9.61
CA GLN A 257 29.88 9.44 -9.98
C GLN A 257 30.14 8.09 -10.66
N ALA A 258 31.23 8.01 -11.40
CA ALA A 258 31.63 6.82 -12.12
C ALA A 258 33.01 6.36 -11.69
N GLN A 259 33.16 5.05 -11.58
CA GLN A 259 34.43 4.37 -11.44
C GLN A 259 34.98 4.06 -12.82
N ILE A 260 36.29 4.21 -13.01
CA ILE A 260 37.01 3.79 -14.22
C ILE A 260 38.01 2.68 -13.90
N ASP A 261 38.56 2.02 -14.92
CA ASP A 261 39.54 0.94 -14.73
C ASP A 261 40.65 1.33 -13.74
N GLY A 262 40.92 0.43 -12.78
CA GLY A 262 41.85 0.65 -11.66
C GLY A 262 41.18 1.08 -10.36
N ASP A 263 39.87 0.84 -10.22
CA ASP A 263 39.04 1.15 -9.05
C ASP A 263 39.02 2.63 -8.64
N TYR A 264 39.32 3.51 -9.60
CA TYR A 264 39.41 4.94 -9.37
C TYR A 264 38.05 5.59 -9.58
N TRP A 265 37.50 6.17 -8.52
CA TRP A 265 36.27 6.96 -8.57
C TRP A 265 36.57 8.40 -9.00
N LEU A 266 35.84 8.85 -10.01
CA LEU A 266 35.87 10.23 -10.47
C LEU A 266 35.07 11.14 -9.52
N PRO A 267 35.30 12.47 -9.55
CA PRO A 267 34.51 13.42 -8.76
C PRO A 267 33.01 13.30 -9.00
N GLN A 268 32.24 13.63 -7.98
CA GLN A 268 30.79 13.71 -8.05
C GLN A 268 30.33 14.79 -9.03
N VAL A 269 29.24 14.48 -9.72
CA VAL A 269 28.51 15.37 -10.61
C VAL A 269 27.12 15.55 -10.05
N ILE A 270 26.59 16.77 -10.14
CA ILE A 270 25.23 17.08 -9.71
C ILE A 270 24.39 17.39 -10.95
N ASN A 271 23.29 16.68 -11.16
CA ASN A 271 22.38 16.86 -12.28
C ASN A 271 23.08 16.84 -13.67
N ASP A 272 22.63 17.69 -14.58
CA ASP A 272 23.17 17.90 -15.92
C ASP A 272 24.27 19.00 -15.97
N GLU A 273 24.91 19.33 -14.84
CA GLU A 273 26.01 20.30 -14.79
C GLU A 273 27.27 19.80 -15.50
N ASP A 274 27.49 18.48 -15.50
CA ASP A 274 28.55 17.78 -16.24
C ASP A 274 28.10 16.33 -16.55
N TYR A 275 29.04 15.41 -16.73
CA TYR A 275 28.84 13.97 -16.84
C TYR A 275 29.87 13.20 -16.00
N ALA A 276 29.52 11.99 -15.57
CA ALA A 276 30.44 11.10 -14.87
C ALA A 276 31.17 10.20 -15.88
N GLY A 277 32.49 10.33 -15.98
CA GLY A 277 33.32 9.53 -16.88
C GLY A 277 34.38 10.35 -17.61
N ILE A 278 35.22 9.69 -18.41
CA ILE A 278 36.25 10.34 -19.25
C ILE A 278 36.10 9.79 -20.66
N ARG A 279 36.02 10.68 -21.66
CA ARG A 279 35.92 10.26 -23.06
C ARG A 279 37.06 9.32 -23.46
N GLY A 280 36.69 8.16 -23.97
CA GLY A 280 37.61 7.09 -24.37
C GLY A 280 38.06 6.16 -23.23
N ARG A 281 37.61 6.37 -21.99
CA ARG A 281 37.89 5.48 -20.85
C ARG A 281 36.62 4.84 -20.35
N ASN A 282 36.59 3.51 -20.31
CA ASN A 282 35.40 2.79 -19.91
C ASN A 282 35.12 3.00 -18.42
N ILE A 283 33.84 3.06 -18.08
CA ILE A 283 33.40 3.05 -16.69
C ILE A 283 33.13 1.60 -16.25
N THR A 284 33.43 1.29 -15.00
CA THR A 284 33.30 -0.04 -14.39
C THR A 284 32.29 -0.08 -13.24
N GLY A 285 31.87 1.09 -12.76
CA GLY A 285 30.90 1.25 -11.70
C GLY A 285 30.22 2.61 -11.76
N ILE A 286 28.98 2.69 -11.29
CA ILE A 286 28.21 3.93 -11.12
C ILE A 286 27.59 3.91 -9.74
N THR A 287 27.59 5.04 -9.05
CA THR A 287 26.73 5.29 -7.89
C THR A 287 25.92 6.56 -8.10
N LEU A 288 24.71 6.60 -7.56
CA LEU A 288 23.85 7.78 -7.59
C LEU A 288 23.04 7.89 -6.30
N SER A 289 22.87 9.11 -5.80
CA SER A 289 21.98 9.46 -4.69
C SER A 289 21.11 10.66 -5.06
N THR A 290 19.97 10.82 -4.39
CA THR A 290 19.04 11.93 -4.60
C THR A 290 18.77 12.65 -3.29
N ASP A 291 18.55 13.97 -3.35
CA ASP A 291 18.24 14.76 -2.16
C ASP A 291 16.77 14.66 -1.72
N ILE A 292 15.88 14.31 -2.64
CA ILE A 292 14.46 14.05 -2.44
C ILE A 292 14.14 12.77 -3.22
N GLY A 293 13.28 11.91 -2.68
CA GLY A 293 12.97 10.60 -3.27
C GLY A 293 14.17 9.66 -3.29
N TYR A 294 14.05 8.59 -4.06
CA TYR A 294 15.14 7.64 -4.27
C TYR A 294 15.02 7.01 -5.65
N ALA A 295 16.12 6.44 -6.15
CA ALA A 295 16.15 5.69 -7.39
C ALA A 295 16.69 4.28 -7.15
N VAL A 296 16.20 3.33 -7.95
CA VAL A 296 16.82 2.02 -8.09
C VAL A 296 17.52 1.96 -9.43
N TYR A 297 18.73 1.42 -9.44
CA TYR A 297 19.54 1.38 -10.66
C TYR A 297 20.41 0.14 -10.75
N ARG A 298 20.72 -0.26 -11.97
CA ARG A 298 21.59 -1.41 -12.25
C ARG A 298 22.35 -1.20 -13.56
N VAL A 299 23.35 -2.05 -13.78
CA VAL A 299 24.19 -2.00 -14.98
C VAL A 299 24.28 -3.37 -15.65
N TYR A 300 24.34 -3.36 -16.98
CA TYR A 300 24.71 -4.52 -17.76
C TYR A 300 26.23 -4.53 -17.90
N SER A 301 26.86 -5.56 -17.34
CA SER A 301 28.31 -5.71 -17.33
C SER A 301 28.70 -7.18 -17.39
N ASN A 302 29.70 -7.50 -18.21
CA ASN A 302 30.20 -8.86 -18.41
C ASN A 302 29.09 -9.86 -18.83
N GLY A 303 28.23 -9.44 -19.76
CA GLY A 303 27.21 -10.31 -20.36
C GLY A 303 25.97 -10.56 -19.51
N ARG A 304 25.76 -9.80 -18.43
CA ARG A 304 24.57 -9.89 -17.59
C ARG A 304 24.19 -8.55 -16.96
N TRP A 305 22.91 -8.40 -16.64
CA TRP A 305 22.45 -7.40 -15.68
C TRP A 305 22.92 -7.78 -14.27
N LEU A 306 23.42 -6.80 -13.53
CA LEU A 306 23.70 -6.94 -12.10
C LEU A 306 22.43 -6.66 -11.28
N ALA A 307 22.49 -6.94 -9.98
CA ALA A 307 21.41 -6.63 -9.06
C ALA A 307 21.14 -5.12 -9.01
N TYR A 308 19.93 -4.74 -8.61
CA TYR A 308 19.60 -3.35 -8.35
C TYR A 308 20.34 -2.85 -7.12
N VAL A 309 20.71 -1.59 -7.20
CA VAL A 309 21.19 -0.79 -6.08
C VAL A 309 20.13 0.26 -5.77
N ASP A 310 19.79 0.37 -4.49
CA ASP A 310 18.95 1.44 -3.96
C ASP A 310 19.84 2.67 -3.69
N SER A 311 19.48 3.82 -4.25
CA SER A 311 20.26 5.05 -4.12
C SER A 311 20.41 5.53 -2.67
N ARG A 312 19.52 5.11 -1.77
CA ARG A 312 19.60 5.37 -0.32
C ARG A 312 20.79 4.68 0.33
N ASN A 313 21.29 3.60 -0.29
CA ASN A 313 22.42 2.80 0.19
C ASN A 313 23.74 3.19 -0.49
N SER A 314 23.79 4.28 -1.25
CA SER A 314 24.96 4.68 -2.03
C SER A 314 26.21 4.91 -1.18
N ASP A 315 27.19 4.03 -1.32
CA ASP A 315 28.50 4.11 -0.69
C ASP A 315 29.56 3.48 -1.61
N ILE A 316 30.54 4.27 -2.06
CA ILE A 316 31.64 3.76 -2.90
C ILE A 316 32.55 2.76 -2.20
N SER A 317 32.45 2.67 -0.87
CA SER A 317 33.18 1.72 -0.02
C SER A 317 32.44 0.38 0.10
N ASP A 318 31.14 0.34 -0.21
CA ASP A 318 30.33 -0.87 -0.21
C ASP A 318 30.26 -1.46 -1.62
N TYR A 319 31.06 -2.50 -1.85
CA TYR A 319 31.12 -3.23 -3.10
C TYR A 319 29.82 -3.97 -3.46
N TYR A 320 29.02 -4.37 -2.46
CA TYR A 320 27.87 -5.24 -2.69
C TYR A 320 26.61 -4.44 -2.96
N ASN A 321 26.37 -3.37 -2.19
CA ASN A 321 25.11 -2.64 -2.22
C ASN A 321 25.27 -1.14 -2.47
N GLY A 322 26.49 -0.60 -2.50
CA GLY A 322 26.69 0.86 -2.58
C GLY A 322 26.85 1.43 -3.98
N TYR A 323 27.12 0.57 -4.98
CA TYR A 323 27.23 1.00 -6.36
C TYR A 323 26.96 -0.13 -7.36
N ALA A 324 26.50 0.23 -8.56
CA ALA A 324 26.25 -0.71 -9.63
C ALA A 324 27.52 -0.91 -10.46
N GLY A 325 28.17 -2.05 -10.29
CA GLY A 325 29.42 -2.39 -10.97
C GLY A 325 29.98 -3.71 -10.47
N ASN A 326 30.96 -4.25 -11.19
CA ASN A 326 31.64 -5.50 -10.82
C ASN A 326 33.09 -5.55 -11.29
N GLY A 327 33.71 -4.38 -11.52
CA GLY A 327 35.06 -4.24 -12.06
C GLY A 327 35.19 -4.48 -13.57
N TYR A 328 34.14 -4.94 -14.26
CA TYR A 328 34.12 -5.02 -15.72
C TYR A 328 33.46 -3.78 -16.33
N SER A 329 33.82 -3.48 -17.58
CA SER A 329 33.24 -2.34 -18.30
C SER A 329 31.73 -2.47 -18.45
N ILE A 330 31.02 -1.41 -18.09
CA ILE A 330 29.56 -1.30 -18.25
C ILE A 330 29.22 -1.11 -19.73
N GLU A 331 28.11 -1.71 -20.18
CA GLU A 331 27.60 -1.60 -21.56
C GLU A 331 26.21 -0.95 -21.62
N ALA A 332 25.43 -1.07 -20.54
CA ALA A 332 24.13 -0.41 -20.40
C ALA A 332 23.83 -0.09 -18.94
N VAL A 333 22.96 0.90 -18.72
CA VAL A 333 22.52 1.37 -17.41
C VAL A 333 20.99 1.43 -17.43
N GLU A 334 20.35 0.96 -16.37
CA GLU A 334 18.91 1.10 -16.14
C GLU A 334 18.70 1.84 -14.83
N VAL A 335 17.82 2.83 -14.83
CA VAL A 335 17.49 3.65 -13.65
C VAL A 335 15.98 3.82 -13.61
N TYR A 336 15.40 3.75 -12.42
CA TYR A 336 14.00 4.13 -12.17
C TYR A 336 13.96 5.02 -10.92
N TYR A 337 13.32 6.19 -11.00
CA TYR A 337 13.18 7.11 -9.87
C TYR A 337 11.78 7.06 -9.24
N TYR A 338 11.74 6.95 -7.92
CA TYR A 338 10.54 7.02 -7.11
C TYR A 338 10.31 8.45 -6.64
N THR A 339 9.28 9.10 -7.21
CA THR A 339 8.84 10.43 -6.78
C THR A 339 8.07 10.32 -5.46
N PRO A 340 8.51 10.97 -4.38
CA PRO A 340 7.75 11.02 -3.14
C PRO A 340 6.60 12.01 -3.24
N ASP A 341 5.55 11.76 -2.47
CA ASP A 341 4.34 12.59 -2.40
C ASP A 341 4.61 14.07 -2.08
N THR A 342 5.69 14.36 -1.36
CA THR A 342 6.14 15.73 -1.05
C THR A 342 6.46 16.57 -2.30
N LEU A 343 6.66 15.93 -3.47
CA LEU A 343 6.82 16.61 -4.76
C LEU A 343 5.54 16.68 -5.60
N LEU A 344 4.55 15.82 -5.30
CA LEU A 344 3.29 15.73 -6.04
C LEU A 344 2.27 16.79 -5.59
N TYR A 345 2.31 17.19 -4.31
CA TYR A 345 1.29 18.02 -3.69
C TYR A 345 1.85 19.34 -3.13
N ASN A 346 1.18 20.48 -3.39
CA ASN A 346 1.49 21.78 -2.78
C ASN A 346 0.82 21.89 -1.40
N GLU A 347 1.62 22.08 -0.35
CA GLU A 347 1.12 22.25 1.02
C GLU A 347 0.65 23.69 1.30
N ALA A 348 -0.61 24.02 0.96
CA ALA A 348 -1.43 25.07 1.59
C ALA A 348 -2.93 24.80 1.30
N PRO A 349 -3.86 25.15 2.22
CA PRO A 349 -4.91 24.27 2.71
C PRO A 349 -5.91 23.78 1.65
N HIS A 350 -6.04 22.44 1.61
CA HIS A 350 -7.19 21.59 1.25
C HIS A 350 -8.11 22.02 0.12
N TYR A 351 -7.57 22.68 -0.90
CA TYR A 351 -8.16 22.74 -2.23
C TYR A 351 -7.10 23.19 -3.24
N GLN A 352 -6.46 22.26 -3.94
CA GLN A 352 -6.55 22.15 -5.41
C GLN A 352 -5.37 21.42 -6.07
N ALA A 353 -5.78 20.65 -7.08
CA ALA A 353 -5.11 20.29 -8.33
C ALA A 353 -3.78 19.52 -8.20
N PHE A 354 -3.84 18.25 -8.62
CA PHE A 354 -2.73 17.54 -9.26
C PHE A 354 -1.96 18.55 -10.11
N THR A 355 -0.75 18.90 -9.71
CA THR A 355 0.07 19.71 -10.60
C THR A 355 0.51 18.79 -11.72
N GLU A 356 0.19 19.15 -12.96
CA GLU A 356 0.54 18.41 -14.19
C GLU A 356 2.07 18.14 -14.34
N ASN A 357 2.90 18.57 -13.38
CA ASN A 357 4.37 18.51 -13.36
C ASN A 357 4.96 17.97 -12.02
N GLY A 358 4.14 17.34 -11.18
CA GLY A 358 4.57 16.81 -9.87
C GLY A 358 5.45 15.56 -9.99
N TYR A 359 5.05 14.60 -10.82
CA TYR A 359 5.84 13.39 -11.07
C TYR A 359 7.18 13.76 -11.68
N LYS A 360 8.23 13.20 -11.10
CA LYS A 360 9.60 13.30 -11.57
C LYS A 360 10.07 11.97 -12.09
N TYR A 361 10.89 12.02 -13.13
CA TYR A 361 11.45 10.83 -13.75
C TYR A 361 12.97 10.96 -13.83
N ALA A 362 13.69 9.83 -13.82
CA ALA A 362 15.08 9.82 -14.19
C ALA A 362 15.22 10.00 -15.71
N TYR A 363 15.83 11.10 -16.12
CA TYR A 363 16.26 11.31 -17.50
C TYR A 363 17.76 11.08 -17.60
N TYR A 364 18.16 9.97 -18.20
CA TYR A 364 19.55 9.55 -18.22
C TYR A 364 20.00 9.06 -19.58
N ARG A 365 21.30 9.09 -19.81
CA ARG A 365 21.93 8.62 -21.05
C ARG A 365 23.37 8.20 -20.83
N VAL A 366 23.89 7.44 -21.78
CA VAL A 366 25.29 7.03 -21.82
C VAL A 366 25.90 7.33 -23.18
N SER A 367 27.22 7.48 -23.21
CA SER A 367 28.00 7.43 -24.45
C SER A 367 28.84 6.16 -24.49
N THR A 368 29.07 5.66 -25.69
CA THR A 368 30.02 4.56 -25.89
C THR A 368 31.43 5.09 -26.09
N THR A 369 32.44 4.27 -25.79
CA THR A 369 33.86 4.63 -25.81
C THR A 369 34.27 5.46 -27.03
N GLY A 370 34.55 6.75 -26.80
CA GLY A 370 35.01 7.70 -27.80
C GLY A 370 33.92 8.31 -28.69
N ASN A 371 32.69 7.81 -28.65
CA ASN A 371 31.57 8.26 -29.47
C ASN A 371 30.71 9.31 -28.75
N ASP A 372 29.68 9.78 -29.45
CA ASP A 372 28.66 10.66 -28.89
C ASP A 372 27.68 9.91 -27.99
N TYR A 373 26.84 10.66 -27.28
CA TYR A 373 25.78 10.11 -26.43
C TYR A 373 24.66 9.47 -27.25
N PHE A 374 24.07 8.42 -26.68
CA PHE A 374 22.74 7.98 -27.08
C PHE A 374 21.67 8.99 -26.66
N PRO A 375 20.45 8.88 -27.23
CA PRO A 375 19.28 9.60 -26.71
C PRO A 375 19.06 9.37 -25.22
N TYR A 376 18.34 10.29 -24.60
CA TYR A 376 17.87 10.12 -23.22
C TYR A 376 16.86 8.99 -23.13
N GLN A 377 16.90 8.30 -21.99
CA GLN A 377 15.90 7.37 -21.50
C GLN A 377 15.19 8.02 -20.31
N THR A 378 13.92 7.69 -20.15
CA THR A 378 13.04 8.07 -19.06
C THR A 378 12.74 6.82 -18.26
N ASP A 379 13.23 6.78 -17.02
CA ASP A 379 13.14 5.62 -16.13
C ASP A 379 13.42 4.29 -16.86
N ASN A 380 12.53 3.29 -16.74
CA ASN A 380 12.61 2.01 -17.44
C ASN A 380 11.52 1.87 -18.52
N GLU A 381 11.04 3.00 -19.06
CA GLU A 381 9.99 3.03 -20.08
C GLU A 381 10.41 2.28 -21.36
N LYS A 382 9.44 1.58 -21.98
CA LYS A 382 9.65 0.80 -23.23
C LYS A 382 8.80 1.29 -24.39
N ASN A 383 8.16 2.45 -24.21
CA ASN A 383 7.27 3.06 -25.17
C ASN A 383 7.98 4.23 -25.88
N ASP A 384 7.39 4.74 -26.96
CA ASP A 384 7.88 5.93 -27.68
C ASP A 384 9.35 5.86 -28.16
N GLY A 385 9.79 4.64 -28.48
CA GLY A 385 11.15 4.37 -28.98
C GLY A 385 12.20 4.13 -27.91
N GLN A 386 11.78 4.06 -26.64
CA GLN A 386 12.62 3.66 -25.51
C GLN A 386 12.69 2.14 -25.37
N ASP A 387 13.80 1.64 -24.84
CA ASP A 387 14.10 0.22 -24.62
C ASP A 387 14.24 -0.14 -23.13
N GLY A 388 14.03 0.85 -22.25
CA GLY A 388 14.06 0.72 -20.80
C GLY A 388 15.46 0.81 -20.19
N TYR A 389 16.48 1.15 -20.96
CA TYR A 389 17.85 1.33 -20.48
C TYR A 389 18.70 2.18 -21.43
N ALA A 390 19.74 2.81 -20.93
CA ALA A 390 20.69 3.56 -21.75
C ALA A 390 21.92 2.71 -22.08
N GLY A 391 22.14 2.42 -23.35
CA GLY A 391 23.34 1.73 -23.83
C GLY A 391 23.04 0.72 -24.92
N ILE A 392 24.02 -0.09 -25.28
CA ILE A 392 23.80 -1.20 -26.22
C ILE A 392 24.80 -2.32 -25.94
N TYR A 393 24.30 -3.55 -25.95
CA TYR A 393 25.13 -4.72 -25.67
C TYR A 393 26.34 -4.81 -26.60
N GLY A 394 27.48 -5.15 -26.02
CA GLY A 394 28.77 -5.23 -26.70
C GLY A 394 29.44 -3.89 -26.98
N ARG A 395 28.87 -2.75 -26.57
CA ARG A 395 29.55 -1.45 -26.62
C ARG A 395 29.70 -0.86 -25.22
N LYS A 396 30.96 -0.60 -24.86
CA LYS A 396 31.34 -0.14 -23.53
C LYS A 396 30.99 1.34 -23.36
N VAL A 397 30.51 1.69 -22.18
CA VAL A 397 30.18 3.04 -21.76
C VAL A 397 31.43 3.75 -21.26
N ASP A 398 31.61 5.01 -21.65
CA ASP A 398 32.70 5.86 -21.15
C ASP A 398 32.23 7.10 -20.38
N ARG A 399 30.97 7.49 -20.54
CA ARG A 399 30.33 8.57 -19.77
C ARG A 399 28.87 8.26 -19.51
N PHE A 400 28.41 8.62 -18.32
CA PHE A 400 27.03 8.56 -17.87
C PHE A 400 26.56 9.96 -17.47
N GLN A 401 25.30 10.29 -17.75
CA GLN A 401 24.69 11.55 -17.36
C GLN A 401 23.24 11.31 -16.96
N ILE A 402 22.80 11.96 -15.88
CA ILE A 402 21.44 11.84 -15.35
C ILE A 402 20.95 13.16 -14.77
N VAL A 403 19.65 13.40 -14.87
CA VAL A 403 18.94 14.46 -14.17
C VAL A 403 17.53 13.98 -13.83
N ILE A 404 16.98 14.44 -12.70
CA ILE A 404 15.59 14.15 -12.30
C ILE A 404 14.72 15.36 -12.67
N LYS A 405 13.66 15.16 -13.45
CA LYS A 405 12.83 16.28 -13.99
C LYS A 405 11.34 16.01 -13.91
#